data_AF-A0A2G4HKF1-F1
#
_entry.id   AF-A0A2G4HKF1-F1
#
_cell.length_a   1.000
_cell.length_b   1.000
_cell.length_c   1.000
_cell.angle_alpha   90.00
_cell.angle_beta   90.00
_cell.angle_gamma   90.00
#
_symmetry.space_group_name_H-M   'P 1'
#
loop_
_entity.id
_entity.type
_entity.pdbx_description
1 polymer ?
#
loop_
_entity_poly.entity_id
_entity_poly.type
_entity_poly.pdbx_seq_one_letter_code
_entity_poly.pdbx_strand_id
1 'polypeptide(L)' 'MGSAAKATVLRREPVARGLTPERAENFFCPISEPIGSNHPHEIALSIAAQLLRVRDALTPAPQTLMPPR' A
#
# COMPACT_ATOMS: atom_id res chain seq x y z
N MET A 1 -8.68 8.83 4.60
CA MET A 1 -8.24 7.95 3.49
C MET A 1 -9.12 6.71 3.44
N GLY A 2 -9.14 5.96 2.33
CA GLY A 2 -10.23 5.03 1.89
C GLY A 2 -10.96 4.25 3.00
N SER A 3 -12.30 4.31 3.01
CA SER A 3 -13.13 3.57 3.97
C SER A 3 -13.21 2.08 3.61
N ALA A 4 -13.56 1.24 4.60
CA ALA A 4 -13.80 -0.19 4.37
C ALA A 4 -14.79 -0.45 3.22
N ALA A 5 -15.80 0.43 3.07
CA ALA A 5 -16.75 0.38 1.96
C ALA A 5 -16.08 0.53 0.58
N LYS A 6 -15.08 1.43 0.44
CA LYS A 6 -14.32 1.60 -0.80
C LYS A 6 -13.43 0.38 -1.09
N ALA A 7 -12.89 -0.24 -0.04
CA ALA A 7 -12.12 -1.47 -0.18
C ALA A 7 -12.98 -2.64 -0.70
N THR A 8 -14.24 -2.73 -0.26
CA THR A 8 -15.18 -3.75 -0.77
C THR A 8 -15.49 -3.55 -2.26
N VAL A 9 -15.74 -2.31 -2.68
CA VAL A 9 -15.99 -2.00 -4.11
C VAL A 9 -14.74 -2.29 -4.95
N LEU A 10 -13.57 -1.86 -4.47
CA LEU A 10 -12.29 -2.07 -5.15
C LEU A 10 -11.98 -3.56 -5.39
N ARG A 11 -12.39 -4.46 -4.49
CA ARG A 11 -12.21 -5.91 -4.69
C ARG A 11 -13.26 -6.51 -5.62
N ARG A 12 -14.51 -6.02 -5.55
CA ARG A 12 -15.64 -6.59 -6.32
C ARG A 12 -15.62 -6.24 -7.80
N GLU A 13 -15.35 -4.98 -8.15
CA GLU A 13 -15.44 -4.53 -9.54
C GLU A 13 -14.42 -5.20 -10.50
N PRO A 14 -13.15 -5.39 -10.11
CA PRO A 14 -12.18 -6.07 -10.96
C PRO A 14 -12.55 -7.54 -11.17
N VAL A 15 -13.07 -8.22 -10.14
CA VAL A 15 -13.54 -9.61 -10.26
C VAL A 15 -14.71 -9.72 -11.22
N ALA A 16 -15.67 -8.80 -11.13
CA ALA A 16 -16.79 -8.73 -12.08
C ALA A 16 -16.33 -8.48 -13.54
N ARG A 17 -15.12 -7.92 -13.74
CA ARG A 17 -14.50 -7.68 -15.05
C ARG A 17 -13.50 -8.75 -15.47
N GLY A 18 -13.42 -9.87 -14.75
CA GLY A 18 -12.59 -11.03 -15.12
C GLY A 18 -11.23 -11.12 -14.44
N LEU A 19 -10.95 -10.29 -13.42
CA LEU A 19 -9.78 -10.51 -12.56
C LEU A 19 -10.04 -11.70 -11.62
N THR A 20 -9.04 -12.53 -11.37
CA THR A 20 -9.18 -13.60 -10.37
C THR A 20 -9.33 -13.00 -8.97
N PRO A 21 -10.15 -13.61 -8.08
CA PRO A 21 -10.31 -13.14 -6.70
C PRO A 21 -8.97 -13.03 -5.95
N GLU A 22 -8.06 -13.98 -6.19
CA GLU A 22 -6.72 -13.99 -5.59
C GLU A 22 -5.92 -12.73 -5.92
N ARG A 23 -6.05 -12.21 -7.15
CA ARG A 23 -5.39 -10.95 -7.55
C ARG A 23 -6.12 -9.73 -6.99
N ALA A 24 -7.43 -9.81 -6.79
CA ALA A 24 -8.19 -8.74 -6.16
C ALA A 24 -7.86 -8.59 -4.67
N GLU A 25 -7.52 -9.68 -3.97
CA GLU A 25 -7.11 -9.61 -2.56
C GLU A 25 -5.76 -8.92 -2.35
N ASN A 26 -4.92 -8.86 -3.38
CA ASN A 26 -3.63 -8.15 -3.33
C ASN A 26 -3.76 -6.62 -3.39
N PHE A 27 -4.97 -6.06 -3.53
CA PHE A 27 -5.16 -4.61 -3.49
C PHE A 27 -5.07 -4.06 -2.06
N PHE A 28 -4.11 -3.15 -1.83
CA PHE A 28 -3.99 -2.41 -0.59
C PHE A 28 -5.06 -1.32 -0.52
N CYS A 29 -6.00 -1.47 0.41
CA CYS A 29 -6.99 -0.44 0.72
C CYS A 29 -7.29 -0.43 2.23
N PRO A 30 -7.09 0.71 2.92
CA PRO A 30 -6.61 2.00 2.40
C PRO A 30 -5.13 1.96 1.97
N ILE A 31 -4.78 2.83 1.01
CA ILE A 31 -3.39 3.07 0.60
C ILE A 31 -2.75 4.05 1.57
N SER A 32 -2.15 3.52 2.64
CA SER A 32 -1.40 4.27 3.66
C SER A 32 -0.97 3.34 4.79
N GLU A 33 0.19 3.61 5.37
CA GLU A 33 0.52 3.19 6.73
C GLU A 33 -0.18 4.10 7.77
N PRO A 34 -0.47 3.63 9.00
CA PRO A 34 -1.10 4.41 10.06
C PRO A 34 -0.10 5.40 10.68
N ILE A 35 0.36 6.36 9.88
CA ILE A 35 1.34 7.37 10.22
C ILE A 35 0.65 8.74 10.22
N GLY A 36 0.77 9.46 11.33
CA GLY A 36 0.38 10.86 11.40
C GLY A 36 -1.12 11.13 11.37
N SER A 37 -1.48 12.31 10.85
CA SER A 37 -2.81 12.89 10.75
C SER A 37 -3.34 12.85 9.30
N ASN A 38 -4.56 13.35 9.10
CA ASN A 38 -5.20 13.44 7.78
C ASN A 38 -4.73 14.64 6.94
N HIS A 39 -3.61 15.28 7.31
CA HIS A 39 -3.03 16.35 6.52
C HIS A 39 -2.46 15.80 5.20
N PRO A 40 -2.65 16.48 4.05
CA PRO A 40 -2.23 15.97 2.74
C PRO A 40 -0.75 15.57 2.63
N HIS A 41 0.14 16.30 3.30
CA HIS A 41 1.57 16.01 3.30
C HIS A 41 1.91 14.76 4.12
N GLU A 42 1.23 14.54 5.24
CA GLU A 42 1.40 13.32 6.05
C GLU A 42 0.83 12.08 5.33
N ILE A 43 -0.28 12.26 4.63
CA ILE A 43 -0.84 11.25 3.72
C ILE A 43 0.19 10.85 2.65
N ALA A 44 0.84 11.83 2.00
CA ALA A 44 1.84 11.55 0.97
C ALA A 44 3.04 10.77 1.54
N LEU A 45 3.52 11.14 2.73
CA LEU A 45 4.60 10.42 3.41
C LEU A 45 4.20 8.99 3.78
N SER A 46 2.98 8.80 4.28
CA SER A 46 2.42 7.49 4.60
C SER A 46 2.35 6.58 3.37
N ILE A 47 1.92 7.09 2.22
CA ILE A 47 1.90 6.34 0.95
C ILE A 47 3.33 6.00 0.52
N ALA A 48 4.26 6.96 0.57
CA ALA A 48 5.65 6.71 0.20
C ALA A 48 6.30 5.63 1.07
N ALA A 49 6.04 5.64 2.39
CA ALA A 49 6.50 4.62 3.32
C ALA A 49 5.95 3.23 2.96
N GLN A 50 4.65 3.12 2.65
CA GLN A 50 4.03 1.86 2.23
C GLN A 50 4.67 1.32 0.94
N LEU A 51 4.92 2.19 -0.05
CA LEU A 51 5.55 1.81 -1.31
C LEU A 51 6.98 1.30 -1.12
N LEU A 52 7.78 1.96 -0.28
CA LEU A 52 9.14 1.52 0.06
C LEU A 52 9.12 0.16 0.74
N ARG A 53 8.22 -0.05 1.71
CA ARG A 53 8.08 -1.34 2.41
C ARG A 53 7.75 -2.47 1.44
N VAL A 54 6.80 -2.26 0.53
CA VAL A 54 6.42 -3.26 -0.48
C VAL A 54 7.57 -3.53 -1.45
N ARG A 55 8.28 -2.48 -1.91
CA ARG A 55 9.46 -2.64 -2.76
C ARG A 55 10.52 -3.51 -2.08
N ASP A 56 10.85 -3.22 -0.83
CA ASP A 56 11.90 -3.96 -0.10
C ASP A 56 11.50 -5.42 0.18
N ALA A 57 10.20 -5.68 0.37
CA ALA A 57 9.68 -7.03 0.50
C ALA A 57 9.72 -7.84 -0.81
N LEU A 58 9.50 -7.18 -1.97
CA LEU A 58 9.53 -7.82 -3.29
C LEU A 58 10.95 -7.99 -3.82
N THR A 59 11.80 -7.01 -3.54
CA THR A 59 13.20 -6.95 -3.97
C THR A 59 14.06 -6.61 -2.76
N PRO A 60 14.44 -7.61 -1.95
CA PRO A 60 15.42 -7.38 -0.89
C PRO A 60 16.74 -7.02 -1.54
N ALA A 61 17.04 -5.73 -1.64
CA ALA A 61 18.34 -5.26 -2.08
C ALA A 61 19.40 -5.78 -1.08
N PRO A 62 20.62 -6.12 -1.53
CA PRO A 62 21.71 -6.34 -0.61
C PRO A 62 21.91 -5.05 0.19
N GLN A 63 21.68 -5.12 1.51
CA GLN A 63 21.83 -3.99 2.43
C GLN A 63 23.29 -3.54 2.41
N THR A 64 23.64 -2.65 1.48
CA THR A 64 24.91 -1.93 1.50
C THR A 64 24.75 -0.80 2.50
N LEU A 65 24.91 -1.19 3.77
CA LEU A 65 25.47 -0.45 4.88
C LEU A 65 25.58 1.08 4.68
N MET A 66 24.69 1.84 5.31
CA MET A 66 25.11 3.14 5.84
C MET A 66 25.54 2.89 7.29
N PRO A 67 26.82 3.06 7.66
CA PRO A 67 27.24 2.90 9.04
C PRO A 67 26.55 3.98 9.91
N PRO A 68 26.22 3.67 11.17
CA PRO A 68 25.72 4.69 12.10
C PRO A 68 26.76 5.79 12.27
N ARG A 69 26.31 7.05 12.30
CA ARG A 69 27.14 8.21 12.67
C ARG A 69 27.40 8.24 14.16
#